data_AF-A0AAN9GKQ5-F1
#
_entry.id   AF-A0AAN9GKQ5-F1
#
_cell.length_a   1.000
_cell.length_b   1.000
_cell.length_c   1.000
_cell.angle_alpha   90.00
_cell.angle_beta   90.00
_cell.angle_gamma   90.00
#
_symmetry.space_group_name_H-M   'P 1'
#
loop_
_entity.id
_entity.type
_entity.pdbx_description
1 polymer ?
#
loop_
_entity_poly.entity_id
_entity_poly.type
_entity_poly.pdbx_seq_one_letter_code
_entity_poly.pdbx_strand_id
1 'polypeptide(L)'
;MASNSELTEVVKKSLEQRGVLNQVKARIRAEVYSAIDRPAEGRPVISNENILINELIRDYLEFNKYQYTASVLTAESGMAKEPLDREFLRTELNVVEDAPSRSVPLLYSIVSHYTQQGPAATSQQQKSRTAFLEQITKDDDDGSGPDDPIVVKGRPR
;
A
#
# COMPACT_ATOMS: atom_id res chain seq x y z
N MET A 1 12.22 -38.15 -28.90
CA MET A 1 12.05 -38.30 -27.43
C MET A 1 12.48 -36.98 -26.81
N ALA A 2 11.61 -36.29 -26.06
CA ALA A 2 11.98 -35.01 -25.45
C ALA A 2 13.16 -35.21 -24.50
N SER A 3 14.18 -34.36 -24.59
CA SER A 3 15.34 -34.47 -23.70
C SER A 3 14.95 -34.06 -22.27
N ASN A 4 15.58 -34.64 -21.25
CA ASN A 4 15.31 -34.27 -19.85
C ASN A 4 15.50 -32.76 -19.59
N SER A 5 16.38 -32.11 -20.38
CA SER A 5 16.59 -30.66 -20.36
C SER A 5 15.35 -29.88 -20.80
N GLU A 6 14.75 -30.27 -21.93
CA GLU A 6 13.54 -29.62 -22.46
C GLU A 6 12.36 -29.76 -21.50
N LEU A 7 12.19 -30.93 -20.89
CA LEU A 7 11.14 -31.15 -19.89
C LEU A 7 11.35 -30.27 -18.65
N THR A 8 12.61 -30.11 -18.20
CA THR A 8 12.94 -29.25 -17.07
C THR A 8 12.68 -27.78 -17.37
N GLU A 9 12.99 -27.31 -18.58
CA GLU A 9 12.71 -25.94 -19.00
C GLU A 9 11.21 -25.65 -19.10
N VAL A 10 10.43 -26.59 -19.63
CA VAL A 10 8.97 -26.45 -19.71
C VAL A 10 8.35 -26.37 -18.33
N VAL A 11 8.77 -27.23 -17.40
CA VAL A 11 8.31 -27.18 -16.00
C VAL A 11 8.70 -25.86 -15.34
N LYS A 12 9.94 -25.39 -15.55
CA LYS A 12 10.39 -24.10 -15.02
C LYS A 12 9.53 -22.94 -15.53
N LYS A 13 9.30 -22.86 -16.86
CA LYS A 13 8.45 -21.82 -17.46
C LYS A 13 7.01 -21.89 -16.95
N SER A 14 6.45 -23.08 -16.79
CA SER A 14 5.11 -23.26 -16.23
C SER A 14 5.03 -22.79 -14.78
N LEU A 15 6.03 -23.09 -13.95
CA LEU A 15 6.10 -22.62 -12.56
C LEU A 15 6.35 -21.11 -12.45
N GLU A 16 7.06 -20.52 -13.41
CA GLU A 16 7.25 -19.06 -13.51
C GLU A 16 5.95 -18.35 -13.90
N GLN A 17 5.23 -18.83 -14.91
CA GLN A 17 3.94 -18.26 -15.34
C GLN A 17 2.88 -18.33 -14.25
N ARG A 18 2.86 -19.41 -13.48
CA ARG A 18 1.95 -19.58 -12.33
C ARG A 18 2.40 -18.81 -11.08
N GLY A 19 3.54 -18.10 -11.12
CA GLY A 19 4.09 -17.36 -9.99
C GLY A 19 4.71 -18.22 -8.86
N VAL A 20 4.51 -19.54 -8.88
CA VAL A 20 4.99 -20.49 -7.86
C VAL A 20 6.51 -20.44 -7.73
N LEU A 21 7.25 -20.31 -8.84
CA LEU A 21 8.71 -20.25 -8.77
C LEU A 21 9.20 -18.99 -8.06
N ASN A 22 8.52 -17.86 -8.23
CA ASN A 22 8.86 -16.61 -7.55
C ASN A 22 8.58 -16.71 -6.06
N GLN A 23 7.47 -17.34 -5.67
CA GLN A 23 7.12 -17.60 -4.27
C GLN A 23 8.16 -18.49 -3.58
N VAL A 24 8.59 -19.57 -4.23
CA VAL A 24 9.63 -20.47 -3.70
C VAL A 24 10.97 -19.73 -3.56
N LYS A 25 11.38 -18.93 -4.57
CA LYS A 25 12.58 -18.09 -4.49
C LYS A 25 12.51 -17.08 -3.34
N ALA A 26 11.36 -16.43 -3.14
CA ALA A 26 11.16 -15.48 -2.05
C ALA A 26 11.28 -16.16 -0.67
N ARG A 27 10.67 -17.34 -0.51
CA ARG A 27 10.77 -18.13 0.72
C ARG A 27 12.20 -18.58 1.01
N ILE A 28 12.94 -19.02 -0.02
CA ILE A 28 14.36 -19.37 0.13
C ILE A 28 15.17 -18.14 0.55
N ARG A 29 14.95 -16.97 -0.08
CA ARG A 29 15.62 -15.73 0.31
C ARG A 29 15.32 -15.36 1.77
N ALA A 30 14.07 -15.48 2.21
CA ALA A 30 13.69 -15.23 3.61
C ALA A 30 14.36 -16.21 4.58
N GLU A 31 14.41 -17.50 4.25
CA GLU A 31 15.04 -18.52 5.09
C GLU A 31 16.56 -18.37 5.16
N VAL A 32 17.19 -18.03 4.03
CA VAL A 32 18.62 -17.73 3.97
C VAL A 32 18.95 -16.47 4.77
N TYR A 33 18.11 -15.44 4.69
CA TYR A 33 18.26 -14.23 5.50
C TYR A 33 18.13 -14.55 7.00
N SER A 34 17.10 -15.31 7.38
CA SER A 34 16.89 -15.83 8.74
C SER A 34 18.08 -16.65 9.25
N ALA A 35 18.69 -17.48 8.41
CA ALA A 35 19.82 -18.33 8.77
C ALA A 35 21.17 -17.61 8.81
N ILE A 36 21.30 -16.47 8.10
CA ILE A 36 22.52 -15.65 8.08
C ILE A 36 22.52 -14.62 9.23
N ASP A 37 21.37 -14.31 9.81
CA ASP A 37 21.25 -13.29 10.87
C ASP A 37 21.83 -13.79 12.22
N ARG A 38 23.14 -13.58 12.39
CA ARG A 38 23.82 -13.46 13.68
C ARG A 38 23.77 -11.99 14.13
N PRO A 39 23.90 -11.76 15.44
CA PRO A 39 22.84 -11.22 16.30
C PRO A 39 22.36 -9.84 15.84
N ALA A 40 21.06 -9.58 16.01
CA ALA A 40 20.43 -8.26 16.08
C ALA A 40 21.42 -7.07 16.00
N GLU A 41 21.79 -6.67 14.78
CA GLU A 41 21.96 -5.25 14.53
C GLU A 41 20.55 -4.70 14.73
N GLY A 42 20.31 -4.24 15.96
CA GLY A 42 18.98 -4.03 16.51
C GLY A 42 18.12 -3.30 15.50
N ARG A 43 16.93 -3.88 15.22
CA ARG A 43 15.88 -3.25 14.41
C ARG A 43 16.01 -1.73 14.56
N PRO A 44 16.24 -0.98 13.48
CA PRO A 44 16.43 0.46 13.59
C PRO A 44 15.30 1.01 14.46
N VAL A 45 15.67 1.72 15.53
CA VAL A 45 14.70 2.29 16.47
C VAL A 45 13.76 3.14 15.61
N ILE A 46 12.52 2.67 15.43
CA ILE A 46 11.54 3.38 14.62
C ILE A 46 11.27 4.70 15.34
N SER A 47 11.64 5.81 14.72
CA SER A 47 11.29 7.13 15.24
C SER A 47 9.76 7.27 15.29
N ASN A 48 9.26 8.12 16.19
CA ASN A 48 7.81 8.39 16.27
C ASN A 48 7.24 8.82 14.90
N GLU A 49 8.00 9.60 14.14
CA GLU A 49 7.64 10.01 12.78
C GLU A 49 7.50 8.81 11.83
N ASN A 50 8.43 7.85 11.88
CA ASN A 50 8.38 6.66 11.05
C ASN A 50 7.20 5.75 11.44
N ILE A 51 6.80 5.72 12.72
CA ILE A 51 5.58 5.01 13.14
C ILE A 51 4.37 5.63 12.46
N LEU A 52 4.23 6.95 12.52
CA LEU A 52 3.11 7.66 11.87
C LEU A 52 3.08 7.44 10.36
N ILE A 53 4.25 7.55 9.70
CA ILE A 53 4.37 7.32 8.25
C ILE A 53 3.95 5.90 7.89
N ASN A 54 4.46 4.90 8.61
CA ASN A 54 4.16 3.52 8.31
C ASN A 54 2.70 3.15 8.62
N GLU A 55 2.07 3.78 9.62
CA GLU A 55 0.63 3.62 9.87
C GLU A 55 -0.21 4.24 8.75
N LEU A 56 0.17 5.41 8.24
CA LEU A 56 -0.48 6.00 7.05
C LEU A 56 -0.33 5.11 5.81
N ILE A 57 0.85 4.50 5.63
CA ILE A 57 1.09 3.55 4.55
C ILE A 57 0.25 2.29 4.77
N ARG A 58 0.17 1.76 5.98
CA ARG A 58 -0.64 0.58 6.30
C ARG A 58 -2.12 0.83 5.99
N ASP A 59 -2.69 1.93 6.46
CA ASP A 59 -4.08 2.36 6.19
C ASP A 59 -4.35 2.43 4.68
N TYR A 60 -3.42 3.03 3.92
CA TYR A 60 -3.49 3.07 2.46
C TYR A 60 -3.46 1.67 1.81
N LEU A 61 -2.52 0.81 2.21
CA LEU A 61 -2.36 -0.53 1.65
C LEU A 61 -3.59 -1.41 1.96
N GLU A 62 -4.14 -1.32 3.17
CA GLU A 62 -5.31 -2.10 3.59
C GLU A 62 -6.57 -1.68 2.83
N PHE A 63 -6.78 -0.37 2.66
CA PHE A 63 -7.88 0.16 1.86
C PHE A 63 -7.82 -0.32 0.41
N ASN A 64 -6.65 -0.22 -0.24
CA ASN A 64 -6.42 -0.66 -1.62
C ASN A 64 -6.22 -2.18 -1.78
N LYS A 65 -6.49 -2.98 -0.74
CA LYS A 65 -6.41 -4.46 -0.74
C LYS A 65 -5.01 -5.04 -1.01
N TYR A 66 -3.94 -4.30 -0.71
CA TYR A 66 -2.55 -4.75 -0.80
C TYR A 66 -2.09 -5.53 0.44
N GLN A 67 -2.85 -6.56 0.82
CA GLN A 67 -2.69 -7.28 2.09
C GLN A 67 -1.31 -7.94 2.28
N TYR A 68 -0.75 -8.51 1.21
CA TYR A 68 0.57 -9.14 1.29
C TYR A 68 1.68 -8.12 1.53
N THR A 69 1.61 -6.96 0.89
CA THR A 69 2.56 -5.86 1.08
C THR A 69 2.47 -5.29 2.50
N ALA A 70 1.26 -5.10 3.02
CA ALA A 70 1.04 -4.64 4.40
C ALA A 70 1.63 -5.62 5.44
N SER A 71 1.49 -6.93 5.21
CA SER A 71 2.06 -7.98 6.06
C SER A 71 3.59 -7.93 6.09
N VAL A 72 4.22 -7.79 4.92
CA VAL A 72 5.68 -7.66 4.80
C VAL A 72 6.16 -6.39 5.47
N LEU A 73 5.52 -5.24 5.21
CA LEU A 73 5.84 -3.96 5.85
C LEU A 73 5.80 -4.06 7.38
N THR A 74 4.77 -4.68 7.94
CA THR A 74 4.63 -4.87 9.39
C THR A 74 5.75 -5.75 9.97
N ALA A 75 6.11 -6.83 9.27
CA ALA A 75 7.17 -7.74 9.70
C ALA A 75 8.56 -7.10 9.63
N GLU A 76 8.85 -6.36 8.55
CA GLU A 76 10.13 -5.70 8.29
C GLU A 76 10.36 -4.49 9.19
N SER A 77 9.33 -3.63 9.34
CA SER A 77 9.41 -2.47 10.23
C SER A 77 9.48 -2.88 11.70
N GLY A 78 8.91 -4.03 12.08
CA GLY A 78 8.82 -4.44 13.47
C GLY A 78 7.74 -3.70 14.26
N MET A 79 6.78 -3.08 13.57
CA MET A 79 5.62 -2.45 14.18
C MET A 79 4.65 -3.48 14.79
N ALA A 80 3.77 -3.01 15.67
CA ALA A 80 2.69 -3.83 16.17
C ALA A 80 1.79 -4.31 15.01
N LYS A 81 1.25 -5.53 15.15
CA LYS A 81 0.29 -6.07 14.18
C LYS A 81 -1.06 -5.35 14.25
N GLU A 82 -1.40 -4.86 15.43
CA GLU A 82 -2.58 -4.04 15.62
C GLU A 82 -2.29 -2.61 15.10
N PRO A 83 -3.15 -2.06 14.24
CA PRO A 83 -3.00 -0.70 13.76
C PRO A 83 -3.24 0.31 14.89
N LEU A 84 -2.65 1.51 14.77
CA LEU A 84 -2.95 2.61 15.67
C LEU A 84 -4.37 3.13 15.46
N ASP A 85 -4.93 3.69 16.52
CA ASP A 85 -6.25 4.31 16.45
C ASP A 85 -6.26 5.50 15.48
N ARG A 86 -7.29 5.56 14.64
CA ARG A 86 -7.42 6.61 13.63
C ARG A 86 -7.54 7.99 14.26
N GLU A 87 -8.27 8.10 15.37
CA GLU A 87 -8.47 9.39 16.05
C GLU A 87 -7.15 9.91 16.66
N PHE A 88 -6.30 9.00 17.12
CA PHE A 88 -4.93 9.31 17.51
C PHE A 88 -4.12 9.84 16.32
N LEU A 89 -4.09 9.12 15.19
CA LEU A 89 -3.36 9.56 13.99
C LEU A 89 -3.85 10.92 13.48
N ARG A 90 -5.16 11.14 13.47
CA ARG A 90 -5.79 12.39 13.06
C ARG A 90 -5.34 13.57 13.93
N THR A 91 -5.30 13.35 15.24
CA THR A 91 -4.90 14.37 16.22
C THR A 91 -3.41 14.68 16.13
N GLU A 92 -2.56 13.65 16.04
CA GLU A 92 -1.11 13.78 15.95
C GLU A 92 -0.67 14.48 14.65
N LEU A 93 -1.36 14.20 13.55
CA LEU A 93 -1.08 14.80 12.23
C LEU A 93 -1.83 16.12 11.99
N ASN A 94 -2.64 16.58 12.95
CA ASN A 94 -3.48 17.77 12.86
C ASN A 94 -4.35 17.81 11.57
N VAL A 95 -4.90 16.66 11.19
CA VAL A 95 -5.76 16.53 10.01
C VAL A 95 -7.21 16.81 10.39
N VAL A 96 -7.87 17.67 9.63
CA VAL A 96 -9.32 17.90 9.76
C VAL A 96 -10.04 17.02 8.75
N GLU A 97 -10.86 16.11 9.24
CA GLU A 97 -11.69 15.23 8.42
C GLU A 97 -13.13 15.74 8.34
N ASP A 98 -13.62 15.84 7.11
CA ASP A 98 -15.03 15.95 6.75
C ASP A 98 -15.67 14.55 6.54
N ALA A 99 -17.00 14.48 6.48
CA ALA A 99 -17.73 13.20 6.35
C ALA A 99 -17.19 12.23 5.26
N PRO A 100 -16.84 12.68 4.03
CA PRO A 100 -16.28 11.78 3.01
C PRO A 100 -14.79 11.47 3.22
N SER A 101 -14.07 12.25 4.03
CA SER A 101 -12.67 11.97 4.38
C SER A 101 -12.54 10.80 5.36
N ARG A 102 -13.58 10.52 6.15
CA ARG A 102 -13.58 9.40 7.11
C ARG A 102 -13.66 8.02 6.46
N SER A 103 -14.18 7.95 5.24
CA SER A 103 -14.35 6.71 4.48
C SER A 103 -13.13 6.32 3.65
N VAL A 104 -12.08 7.15 3.63
CA VAL A 104 -10.84 6.88 2.89
C VAL A 104 -9.62 7.00 3.80
N PRO A 105 -8.45 6.44 3.45
CA PRO A 105 -7.26 6.55 4.29
C PRO A 105 -6.83 8.00 4.50
N LEU A 106 -6.27 8.30 5.67
CA LEU A 106 -5.83 9.67 6.02
C LEU A 106 -4.85 10.26 4.99
N LEU A 107 -4.06 9.39 4.36
CA LEU A 107 -3.11 9.76 3.32
C LEU A 107 -3.79 10.44 2.12
N TYR A 108 -5.00 10.02 1.73
CA TYR A 108 -5.74 10.66 0.63
C TYR A 108 -6.15 12.09 1.00
N SER A 109 -6.62 12.30 2.23
CA SER A 109 -7.00 13.63 2.73
C SER A 109 -5.80 14.57 2.79
N ILE A 110 -4.63 14.08 3.21
CA ILE A 110 -3.37 14.83 3.24
C ILE A 110 -2.95 15.23 1.81
N VAL A 111 -2.90 14.28 0.87
CA VAL A 111 -2.50 14.58 -0.52
C VAL A 111 -3.49 15.55 -1.16
N SER A 112 -4.79 15.34 -0.96
CA SER A 112 -5.86 16.24 -1.42
C SER A 112 -5.71 17.66 -0.84
N HIS A 113 -5.29 17.80 0.41
CA HIS A 113 -4.99 19.09 1.04
C HIS A 113 -3.88 19.85 0.30
N TYR A 114 -2.72 19.21 0.09
CA TYR A 114 -1.58 19.90 -0.52
C TYR A 114 -1.68 20.09 -2.03
N THR A 115 -2.38 19.21 -2.74
CA THR A 115 -2.59 19.34 -4.20
C THR A 115 -3.59 20.43 -4.57
N GLN A 116 -4.54 20.74 -3.67
CA GLN A 116 -5.57 21.77 -3.91
C GLN A 116 -5.18 23.14 -3.35
N GLN A 117 -4.18 23.23 -2.48
CA GLN A 117 -3.62 24.49 -1.94
C GLN A 117 -2.65 25.23 -2.89
N GLY A 118 -2.82 25.09 -4.20
CA GLY A 118 -2.20 26.01 -5.17
C GLY A 118 -2.62 27.47 -4.90
N PRO A 119 -1.88 28.48 -5.40
CA PRO A 119 -1.84 29.86 -4.87
C PRO A 119 -3.11 30.75 -5.00
N ALA A 120 -4.32 30.19 -5.07
CA ALA A 120 -5.57 30.93 -4.95
C ALA A 120 -6.73 30.00 -4.54
N ALA A 121 -6.94 29.81 -3.25
CA ALA A 121 -8.03 28.97 -2.76
C ALA A 121 -9.31 29.78 -2.49
N THR A 122 -10.23 29.78 -3.45
CA THR A 122 -11.58 30.35 -3.34
C THR A 122 -12.59 29.26 -2.98
N SER A 123 -13.70 29.62 -2.33
CA SER A 123 -14.79 28.77 -1.80
C SER A 123 -15.37 27.69 -2.73
N GLN A 124 -15.07 27.72 -4.02
CA GLN A 124 -15.37 26.63 -4.97
C GLN A 124 -14.53 25.37 -4.76
N GLN A 125 -13.35 25.47 -4.13
CA GLN A 125 -12.45 24.33 -3.94
C GLN A 125 -12.92 23.33 -2.87
N GLN A 126 -13.72 23.76 -1.89
CA GLN A 126 -14.27 22.84 -0.90
C GLN A 126 -15.21 21.81 -1.55
N LYS A 127 -16.01 22.20 -2.56
CA LYS A 127 -16.86 21.27 -3.32
C LYS A 127 -16.05 20.26 -4.14
N SER A 128 -14.91 20.66 -4.71
CA SER A 128 -14.05 19.73 -5.46
C SER A 128 -13.33 18.74 -4.55
N ARG A 129 -13.01 19.10 -3.30
CA ARG A 129 -12.49 18.16 -2.28
C ARG A 129 -13.50 17.06 -1.98
N THR A 130 -14.74 17.45 -1.65
CA THR A 130 -15.82 16.54 -1.31
C THR A 130 -16.12 15.61 -2.50
N ALA A 131 -16.18 16.15 -3.72
CA ALA A 131 -16.45 15.38 -4.93
C ALA A 131 -15.34 14.36 -5.26
N PHE A 132 -14.07 14.69 -5.07
CA PHE A 132 -12.96 13.76 -5.30
C PHE A 132 -12.97 12.59 -4.30
N LEU A 133 -13.21 12.88 -3.02
CA LEU A 133 -13.30 11.86 -1.97
C LEU A 133 -14.53 10.96 -2.17
N GLU A 134 -15.68 11.53 -2.53
CA GLU A 134 -16.87 10.75 -2.88
C GLU A 134 -16.67 9.85 -4.09
N GLN A 135 -15.88 10.28 -5.09
CA GLN A 135 -15.56 9.45 -6.25
C GLN A 135 -14.78 8.21 -5.84
N ILE A 136 -13.76 8.36 -4.98
CA ILE A 136 -12.98 7.23 -4.46
C ILE A 136 -13.89 6.23 -3.75
N THR A 137 -14.82 6.70 -2.91
CA THR A 137 -15.74 5.82 -2.19
C THR A 137 -16.78 5.12 -3.08
N LYS A 138 -17.06 5.65 -4.28
CA LYS A 138 -17.99 5.03 -5.24
C LYS A 138 -17.32 3.92 -6.03
N ASP A 139 -16.03 4.07 -6.33
CA ASP A 139 -15.26 3.04 -7.04
C ASP A 139 -15.08 1.77 -6.18
N ASP A 140 -15.28 1.84 -4.85
CA ASP A 140 -15.24 0.68 -3.94
C ASP A 140 -16.56 -0.12 -3.85
N ASP A 141 -17.71 0.42 -4.29
CA ASP A 141 -19.03 -0.25 -4.21
C ASP A 141 -19.36 -1.11 -5.45
N ASP A 142 -18.69 -0.87 -6.58
CA ASP A 142 -18.79 -1.72 -7.77
C ASP A 142 -17.91 -2.97 -7.61
N GLY A 143 -18.44 -3.96 -6.89
CA GLY A 143 -17.83 -5.25 -6.59
C GLY A 143 -17.34 -6.04 -7.81
N SER A 144 -16.15 -5.69 -8.30
CA SER A 144 -15.41 -6.41 -9.33
C SER A 144 -13.98 -6.60 -8.85
N GLY A 145 -13.61 -7.83 -8.49
CA GLY A 145 -12.20 -8.23 -8.44
C GLY A 145 -11.93 -9.30 -9.50
N PRO A 146 -10.66 -9.58 -9.83
CA PRO A 146 -9.48 -8.73 -9.90
C PRO A 146 -9.05 -8.48 -11.38
N ASP A 147 -7.99 -7.71 -11.56
CA ASP A 147 -7.27 -7.47 -12.83
C ASP A 147 -7.83 -6.41 -13.79
N ASP A 148 -7.78 -5.13 -13.39
CA ASP A 148 -7.36 -4.11 -14.34
C ASP A 148 -6.57 -2.99 -13.65
N PRO A 149 -5.34 -2.67 -14.11
CA PRO A 149 -4.58 -1.54 -13.59
C PRO A 149 -5.28 -0.23 -13.96
N ILE A 150 -5.32 0.71 -13.03
CA ILE A 150 -5.81 2.08 -13.24
C ILE A 150 -4.94 2.74 -14.34
N VAL A 151 -5.43 2.73 -15.59
CA VAL A 151 -4.79 3.42 -16.70
C VAL A 151 -5.07 4.91 -16.55
N VAL A 152 -4.09 5.65 -16.02
CA VAL A 152 -4.07 7.11 -16.09
C VAL A 152 -3.92 7.51 -17.57
N LYS A 153 -5.04 7.78 -18.25
CA LYS A 153 -5.03 8.39 -19.59
C LYS A 153 -4.43 9.79 -19.46
N GLY A 154 -3.15 9.92 -19.83
CA GLY A 154 -2.50 11.21 -20.00
C GLY A 154 -3.28 12.08 -20.99
N ARG A 155 -3.58 13.33 -20.59
CA ARG A 155 -4.12 14.32 -21.53
C ARG A 155 -3.09 14.62 -22.62
N PRO A 156 -3.50 14.72 -23.90
CA PRO A 156 -2.62 15.26 -24.92
C PRO A 156 -2.39 16.76 -24.66
N ARG A 157 -1.16 17.21 -24.98
CA ARG A 157 -0.74 18.61 -24.98
C ARG A 157 -1.43 19.40 -26.10
#